data_AF-A0A7Y7QZ72-F1
#
_entry.id   AF-A0A7Y7QZ72-F1
#
_cell.length_a   1.000
_cell.length_b   1.000
_cell.length_c   1.000
_cell.angle_alpha   90.00
_cell.angle_beta   90.00
_cell.angle_gamma   90.00
#
_symmetry.space_group_name_H-M   'P 1'
#
loop_
_entity.id
_entity.type
_entity.pdbx_description
1 polymer ?
#
loop_
_entity_poly.entity_id
_entity_poly.type
_entity_poly.pdbx_seq_one_letter_code
_entity_poly.pdbx_strand_id
1 'polypeptide(L)'
;MNDRLPGSLFARGSLRLLVGTAVAVPIYNLLVVMPDKSISDWFKVPLCVVFALCAALTSIPAGASLRHNLDQETRLHRAVGTYFLFLALLIFQALAFPALKATWESSQPTFIAAGTLVAVEALVLSYLKKIAWDRAVKLTGDSVAHGQ
;
A
#
# COMPACT_ATOMS: atom_id res chain seq x y z
N MET A 1 -1.95 -0.73 -35.63
CA MET A 1 -1.94 -2.14 -35.18
C MET A 1 -1.48 -2.16 -33.73
N ASN A 2 -2.14 -2.95 -32.89
CA ASN A 2 -2.06 -2.92 -31.43
C ASN A 2 -0.80 -3.63 -30.90
N ASP A 3 0.22 -2.87 -30.50
CA ASP A 3 1.23 -3.30 -29.54
C ASP A 3 0.75 -3.04 -28.09
N ARG A 4 -0.52 -3.37 -27.80
CA ARG A 4 -1.09 -3.27 -26.45
C ARG A 4 -0.60 -4.48 -25.65
N LEU A 5 0.63 -4.35 -25.18
CA LEU A 5 1.40 -5.32 -24.42
C LEU A 5 0.61 -6.00 -23.28
N PRO A 6 0.93 -7.28 -22.97
CA PRO A 6 0.45 -8.01 -21.78
C PRO A 6 0.75 -7.31 -20.43
N GLY A 7 1.54 -6.23 -20.43
CA GLY A 7 1.85 -5.43 -19.24
C GLY A 7 0.66 -4.68 -18.63
N SER A 8 -0.40 -4.36 -19.39
CA SER A 8 -1.55 -3.61 -18.84
C SER A 8 -2.43 -4.44 -17.89
N LEU A 9 -2.52 -5.76 -18.13
CA LEU A 9 -3.22 -6.69 -17.24
C LEU A 9 -2.40 -6.92 -15.96
N PHE A 10 -1.08 -7.04 -16.09
CA PHE A 10 -0.16 -7.20 -14.96
C PHE A 10 -0.18 -5.96 -14.05
N ALA A 11 -0.24 -4.77 -14.64
CA ALA A 11 -0.30 -3.48 -13.94
C ALA A 11 -1.64 -3.25 -13.20
N ARG A 12 -2.78 -3.66 -13.79
CA ARG A 12 -4.08 -3.63 -13.10
C ARG A 12 -4.17 -4.67 -11.98
N GLY A 13 -3.59 -5.84 -12.19
CA GLY A 13 -3.50 -6.88 -11.17
C GLY A 13 -2.64 -6.45 -9.97
N SER A 14 -1.51 -5.80 -10.22
CA SER A 14 -0.58 -5.38 -9.16
C SER A 14 -1.17 -4.32 -8.24
N LEU A 15 -1.94 -3.35 -8.77
CA LEU A 15 -2.59 -2.33 -7.94
C LEU A 15 -3.64 -2.95 -7.00
N ARG A 16 -4.44 -3.90 -7.50
CA ARG A 16 -5.43 -4.62 -6.68
C ARG A 16 -4.77 -5.50 -5.63
N LEU A 17 -3.72 -6.20 -6.01
CA LEU A 17 -2.95 -7.04 -5.09
C LEU A 17 -2.37 -6.19 -3.95
N LEU A 18 -1.78 -5.04 -4.26
CA LEU A 18 -1.19 -4.13 -3.29
C LEU A 18 -2.24 -3.51 -2.35
N VAL A 19 -3.40 -3.10 -2.86
CA VAL A 19 -4.51 -2.68 -1.98
C VAL A 19 -4.97 -3.83 -1.08
N GLY A 20 -5.03 -5.04 -1.63
CA GLY A 20 -5.34 -6.26 -0.87
C GLY A 20 -4.32 -6.53 0.24
N THR A 21 -3.02 -6.44 -0.04
CA THR A 21 -1.97 -6.61 0.98
C THR A 21 -2.03 -5.50 2.03
N ALA A 22 -2.23 -4.26 1.61
CA ALA A 22 -2.36 -3.13 2.52
C ALA A 22 -3.53 -3.28 3.52
N VAL A 23 -4.63 -3.92 3.13
CA VAL A 23 -5.73 -4.26 4.05
C VAL A 23 -5.42 -5.50 4.88
N ALA A 24 -4.76 -6.50 4.29
CA ALA A 24 -4.44 -7.74 4.98
C ALA A 24 -3.39 -7.58 6.08
N VAL A 25 -2.43 -6.65 5.92
CA VAL A 25 -1.30 -6.50 6.84
C VAL A 25 -1.70 -6.07 8.27
N PRO A 26 -2.60 -5.09 8.47
CA PRO A 26 -3.07 -4.75 9.82
C PRO A 26 -3.87 -5.89 10.46
N ILE A 27 -4.70 -6.58 9.65
CA ILE A 27 -5.47 -7.74 10.10
C ILE A 27 -4.53 -8.86 10.53
N TYR A 28 -3.51 -9.15 9.74
CA TYR A 28 -2.47 -10.12 10.06
C TYR A 28 -1.72 -9.74 11.35
N ASN A 29 -1.33 -8.48 11.52
CA ASN A 29 -0.66 -8.02 12.73
C ASN A 29 -1.54 -8.19 13.98
N LEU A 30 -2.83 -7.85 13.88
CA LEU A 30 -3.77 -7.99 15.00
C LEU A 30 -4.14 -9.44 15.32
N LEU A 31 -4.33 -10.28 14.29
CA LEU A 31 -4.86 -11.64 14.49
C LEU A 31 -3.79 -12.72 14.66
N VAL A 32 -2.59 -12.51 14.10
CA VAL A 32 -1.52 -13.52 14.04
C VAL A 32 -0.28 -13.11 14.81
N VAL A 33 0.12 -11.83 14.71
CA VAL A 33 1.36 -11.35 15.33
C VAL A 33 1.22 -11.10 16.84
N MET A 34 0.01 -10.78 17.32
CA MET A 34 -0.23 -10.60 18.76
C MET A 34 0.21 -11.84 19.58
N PRO A 35 0.85 -11.63 20.75
CA PRO A 35 1.53 -12.68 21.52
C PRO A 35 0.62 -13.78 22.06
N ASP A 36 -0.66 -13.49 22.33
CA ASP A 36 -1.62 -14.46 22.90
C ASP A 36 -2.18 -15.47 21.88
N LYS A 37 -1.54 -15.65 20.72
CA LYS A 37 -2.04 -16.49 19.62
C LYS A 37 -1.16 -17.71 19.42
N SER A 38 -1.81 -18.87 19.27
CA SER A 38 -1.21 -20.22 19.23
C SER A 38 -0.27 -20.51 18.05
N ILE A 39 0.01 -19.52 17.20
CA ILE A 39 0.87 -19.68 16.04
C ILE A 39 2.32 -19.53 16.52
N SER A 40 3.15 -20.53 16.23
CA SER A 40 4.58 -20.48 16.54
C SER A 40 5.27 -19.34 15.79
N ASP A 41 6.16 -18.62 16.47
CA ASP A 41 6.91 -17.48 15.93
C ASP A 41 7.70 -17.83 14.65
N TRP A 42 8.11 -19.10 14.51
CA TRP A 42 8.76 -19.64 13.32
C TRP A 42 7.92 -19.53 12.04
N PHE A 43 6.60 -19.42 12.16
CA PHE A 43 5.70 -19.19 11.01
C PHE A 43 5.37 -17.71 10.80
N LYS A 44 5.42 -16.89 11.86
CA LYS A 44 5.10 -15.45 11.77
C LYS A 44 6.16 -14.69 10.96
N VAL A 45 7.43 -14.95 11.25
CA VAL A 45 8.56 -14.21 10.63
C VAL A 45 8.63 -14.43 9.11
N PRO A 46 8.62 -15.66 8.57
CA PRO A 46 8.67 -15.87 7.12
C PRO A 46 7.48 -15.22 6.39
N LEU A 47 6.29 -15.27 7.01
CA LEU A 47 5.09 -14.69 6.41
C LEU A 47 5.17 -13.15 6.36
N CYS A 48 5.71 -12.50 7.39
CA CYS A 48 6.01 -11.06 7.35
C CYS A 48 6.95 -10.72 6.19
N VAL A 49 8.00 -11.52 5.99
CA VAL A 49 8.98 -11.32 4.91
C VAL A 49 8.34 -11.50 3.54
N VAL A 50 7.51 -12.52 3.36
CA VAL A 50 6.78 -12.75 2.09
C VAL A 50 5.88 -11.56 1.77
N PHE A 51 5.10 -11.07 2.73
CA PHE A 51 4.26 -9.88 2.50
C PHE A 51 5.09 -8.65 2.15
N ALA A 52 6.20 -8.40 2.85
CA ALA A 52 7.06 -7.27 2.59
C ALA A 52 7.68 -7.35 1.18
N LEU A 53 8.14 -8.53 0.77
CA LEU A 53 8.66 -8.77 -0.58
C LEU A 53 7.58 -8.58 -1.65
N CYS A 54 6.37 -9.11 -1.44
CA CYS A 54 5.26 -8.91 -2.36
C CYS A 54 4.91 -7.43 -2.52
N ALA A 55 4.80 -6.68 -1.43
CA ALA A 55 4.52 -5.24 -1.46
C ALA A 55 5.63 -4.48 -2.20
N ALA A 56 6.90 -4.77 -1.90
CA ALA A 56 8.04 -4.14 -2.54
C ALA A 56 8.09 -4.44 -4.06
N LEU A 57 7.99 -5.71 -4.47
CA LEU A 57 8.07 -6.12 -5.87
C LEU A 57 6.90 -5.62 -6.71
N THR A 58 5.70 -5.51 -6.13
CA THR A 58 4.52 -5.02 -6.84
C THR A 58 4.35 -3.51 -6.81
N SER A 59 5.11 -2.80 -5.97
CA SER A 59 5.00 -1.34 -5.81
C SER A 59 5.26 -0.57 -7.10
N ILE A 60 6.31 -0.92 -7.84
CA ILE A 60 6.70 -0.27 -9.10
C ILE A 60 5.62 -0.46 -10.19
N PRO A 61 5.21 -1.69 -10.55
CA PRO A 61 4.18 -1.87 -11.56
C PRO A 61 2.81 -1.30 -11.11
N ALA A 62 2.49 -1.34 -9.82
CA ALA A 62 1.28 -0.72 -9.29
C ALA A 62 1.32 0.81 -9.42
N GLY A 63 2.46 1.45 -9.11
CA GLY A 63 2.66 2.89 -9.30
C GLY A 63 2.56 3.31 -10.76
N ALA A 64 3.18 2.56 -11.66
CA ALA A 64 3.06 2.78 -13.10
C ALA A 64 1.60 2.65 -13.56
N SER A 65 0.88 1.61 -13.10
CA SER A 65 -0.54 1.45 -13.41
C SER A 65 -1.39 2.62 -12.90
N LEU A 66 -1.14 3.04 -11.66
CA LEU A 66 -1.88 4.10 -11.02
C LEU A 66 -1.69 5.42 -11.76
N ARG A 67 -0.43 5.73 -12.09
CA ARG A 67 -0.07 6.91 -12.87
C ARG A 67 -0.78 6.91 -14.22
N HIS A 68 -0.71 5.79 -14.95
CA HIS A 68 -1.39 5.67 -16.24
C HIS A 68 -2.92 5.88 -16.14
N ASN A 69 -3.57 5.29 -15.12
CA ASN A 69 -5.01 5.46 -14.90
C ASN A 69 -5.38 6.90 -14.54
N LEU A 70 -4.57 7.57 -13.73
CA LEU A 70 -4.81 8.94 -13.28
C LEU A 70 -4.46 9.99 -14.33
N ASP A 71 -3.46 9.74 -15.17
CA ASP A 71 -3.11 10.62 -16.30
C ASP A 71 -4.22 10.64 -17.37
N GLN A 72 -4.98 9.55 -17.53
CA GLN A 72 -6.17 9.49 -18.39
C GLN A 72 -7.40 10.17 -17.78
N GLU A 73 -7.38 10.46 -16.48
CA GLU A 73 -8.51 11.05 -15.77
C GLU A 73 -8.45 12.59 -15.87
N THR A 74 -9.55 13.21 -16.29
CA THR A 74 -9.69 14.68 -16.35
C THR A 74 -10.42 15.24 -15.13
N ARG A 75 -11.07 14.39 -14.33
CA ARG A 75 -11.89 14.81 -13.18
C ARG A 75 -11.05 14.87 -11.90
N LEU A 76 -10.90 16.08 -11.35
CA LEU A 76 -10.18 16.33 -10.09
C LEU A 76 -10.64 15.43 -8.93
N HIS A 77 -11.96 15.25 -8.78
CA HIS A 77 -12.57 14.46 -7.70
C HIS A 77 -12.05 13.01 -7.61
N ARG A 78 -11.73 12.37 -8.75
CA ARG A 78 -11.20 11.00 -8.75
C ARG A 78 -9.75 10.93 -8.29
N ALA A 79 -8.90 11.87 -8.71
CA ALA A 79 -7.52 11.96 -8.25
C ALA A 79 -7.46 12.23 -6.74
N VAL A 80 -8.27 13.17 -6.25
CA VAL A 80 -8.40 13.48 -4.82
C VAL A 80 -8.95 12.29 -4.04
N GLY A 81 -10.01 11.63 -4.52
CA GLY A 81 -10.55 10.43 -3.89
C GLY A 81 -9.54 9.29 -3.78
N THR A 82 -8.70 9.13 -4.82
CA THR A 82 -7.62 8.13 -4.83
C THR A 82 -6.52 8.47 -3.82
N TYR A 83 -6.18 9.75 -3.68
CA TYR A 83 -5.27 10.22 -2.62
C TYR A 83 -5.82 9.89 -1.23
N PHE A 84 -7.09 10.21 -0.96
CA PHE A 84 -7.72 9.93 0.33
C PHE A 84 -7.83 8.43 0.61
N LEU A 85 -8.05 7.61 -0.42
CA LEU A 85 -8.03 6.16 -0.28
C LEU A 85 -6.68 5.65 0.24
N PHE A 86 -5.57 6.06 -0.38
CA PHE A 86 -4.23 5.64 0.09
C PHE A 86 -3.87 6.25 1.46
N LEU A 87 -4.34 7.46 1.76
CA LEU A 87 -4.21 8.04 3.09
C LEU A 87 -4.97 7.22 4.14
N ALA A 88 -6.20 6.81 3.85
CA ALA A 88 -7.01 5.98 4.73
C ALA A 88 -6.36 4.61 4.96
N LEU A 89 -5.81 3.99 3.92
CA LEU A 89 -5.04 2.75 4.05
C LEU A 89 -3.80 2.93 4.93
N LEU A 90 -3.09 4.06 4.80
CA LEU A 90 -1.92 4.36 5.64
C LEU A 90 -2.32 4.59 7.11
N ILE A 91 -3.45 5.25 7.37
CA ILE A 91 -3.99 5.38 8.74
C ILE A 91 -4.41 4.00 9.28
N PHE A 92 -5.01 3.15 8.45
CA PHE A 92 -5.39 1.79 8.83
C PHE A 92 -4.18 0.94 9.20
N GLN A 93 -3.02 1.16 8.56
CA GLN A 93 -1.74 0.52 8.95
C GLN A 93 -1.30 0.87 10.38
N ALA A 94 -1.68 2.03 10.91
CA ALA A 94 -1.37 2.40 12.30
C ALA A 94 -2.06 1.48 13.32
N LEU A 95 -3.12 0.75 12.93
CA LEU A 95 -3.75 -0.27 13.78
C LEU A 95 -2.82 -1.46 14.06
N ALA A 96 -1.71 -1.60 13.33
CA ALA A 96 -0.69 -2.61 13.64
C ALA A 96 0.18 -2.25 14.85
N PHE A 97 0.22 -0.98 15.29
CA PHE A 97 1.11 -0.53 16.37
C PHE A 97 0.90 -1.21 17.73
N PRO A 98 -0.35 -1.50 18.18
CA PRO A 98 -0.56 -2.27 19.40
C PRO A 98 0.07 -3.66 19.34
N ALA A 99 -0.01 -4.34 18.18
CA ALA A 99 0.60 -5.64 17.99
C ALA A 99 2.13 -5.55 18.00
N LEU A 100 2.71 -4.54 17.35
CA LEU A 100 4.16 -4.29 17.40
C LEU A 100 4.64 -4.05 18.84
N LYS A 101 3.93 -3.21 19.60
CA LYS A 101 4.24 -2.97 21.01
C LYS A 101 4.23 -4.26 21.81
N ALA A 102 3.19 -5.08 21.66
CA ALA A 102 3.10 -6.35 22.37
C ALA A 102 4.23 -7.33 21.99
N THR A 103 4.62 -7.37 20.71
CA THR A 103 5.74 -8.23 20.27
C THR A 103 7.12 -7.74 20.67
N TRP A 104 7.30 -6.45 20.92
CA TRP A 104 8.56 -5.92 21.43
C TRP A 104 8.93 -6.57 22.77
N GLU A 105 7.93 -6.80 23.62
CA GLU A 105 8.10 -7.37 24.95
C GLU A 105 8.25 -8.90 24.93
N SER A 106 7.72 -9.58 23.90
CA SER A 106 7.68 -11.05 23.85
C SER A 106 8.71 -11.69 22.89
N SER A 107 9.00 -11.08 21.74
CA SER A 107 9.75 -11.71 20.65
C SER A 107 10.38 -10.67 19.72
N GLN A 108 11.66 -10.36 19.96
CA GLN A 108 12.45 -9.45 19.12
C GLN A 108 12.44 -9.78 17.61
N PRO A 109 12.62 -11.04 17.14
CA PRO A 109 12.63 -11.32 15.70
C PRO A 109 11.26 -11.07 15.05
N THR A 110 10.17 -11.41 15.74
CA THR A 110 8.81 -11.14 15.28
C THR A 110 8.54 -9.64 15.22
N PHE A 111 8.97 -8.88 16.23
CA PHE A 111 8.90 -7.42 16.23
C PHE A 111 9.62 -6.81 15.04
N ILE A 112 10.87 -7.22 14.77
CA ILE A 112 11.66 -6.70 13.65
C ILE A 112 10.95 -7.00 12.33
N ALA A 113 10.54 -8.24 12.11
CA ALA A 113 9.90 -8.66 10.86
C ALA A 113 8.55 -7.95 10.62
N ALA A 114 7.71 -7.87 11.65
CA ALA A 114 6.42 -7.18 11.57
C ALA A 114 6.61 -5.66 11.41
N GLY A 115 7.58 -5.07 12.11
CA GLY A 115 7.93 -3.65 11.98
C GLY A 115 8.44 -3.31 10.58
N THR A 116 9.32 -4.15 10.01
CA THR A 116 9.78 -4.01 8.62
C THR A 116 8.63 -4.09 7.64
N LEU A 117 7.71 -5.04 7.81
CA LEU A 117 6.51 -5.16 6.97
C LEU A 117 5.68 -3.87 6.97
N VAL A 118 5.36 -3.34 8.16
CA VAL A 118 4.58 -2.10 8.29
C VAL A 118 5.32 -0.91 7.67
N ALA A 119 6.64 -0.82 7.86
CA ALA A 119 7.46 0.24 7.27
C ALA A 119 7.47 0.18 5.73
N VAL A 120 7.64 -1.02 5.15
CA VAL A 120 7.61 -1.21 3.69
C VAL A 120 6.24 -0.84 3.12
N GLU A 121 5.15 -1.32 3.71
CA GLU A 121 3.79 -0.95 3.30
C GLU A 121 3.55 0.56 3.41
N ALA A 122 3.99 1.20 4.50
CA ALA A 122 3.86 2.65 4.67
C ALA A 122 4.64 3.44 3.60
N LEU A 123 5.84 2.98 3.22
CA LEU A 123 6.63 3.59 2.14
C LEU A 123 5.94 3.43 0.79
N VAL A 124 5.44 2.23 0.48
CA VAL A 124 4.75 1.92 -0.77
C VAL A 124 3.45 2.72 -0.89
N LEU A 125 2.63 2.75 0.16
CA LEU A 125 1.40 3.56 0.20
C LEU A 125 1.71 5.04 0.10
N SER A 126 2.77 5.54 0.73
CA SER A 126 3.20 6.93 0.60
C SER A 126 3.62 7.28 -0.82
N TYR A 127 4.31 6.38 -1.51
CA TYR A 127 4.66 6.52 -2.92
C TYR A 127 3.42 6.60 -3.82
N LEU A 128 2.46 5.67 -3.68
CA LEU A 128 1.20 5.69 -4.46
C LEU A 128 0.35 6.93 -4.16
N LYS A 129 0.27 7.32 -2.88
CA LYS A 129 -0.39 8.55 -2.44
C LYS A 129 0.23 9.78 -3.11
N LYS A 130 1.56 9.85 -3.23
CA LYS A 130 2.25 10.95 -3.90
C LYS A 130 1.86 11.04 -5.38
N ILE A 131 1.78 9.92 -6.10
CA ILE A 131 1.32 9.92 -7.51
C ILE A 131 -0.08 10.53 -7.64
N ALA A 132 -1.00 10.15 -6.74
CA ALA A 132 -2.36 10.69 -6.74
C ALA A 132 -2.40 12.18 -6.40
N TRP A 133 -1.58 12.61 -5.43
CA TRP A 133 -1.42 14.01 -5.06
C TRP A 133 -0.91 14.86 -6.23
N ASP A 134 0.19 14.44 -6.86
CA ASP A 134 0.82 15.18 -7.96
C ASP A 134 -0.17 15.38 -9.12
N ARG A 135 -0.99 14.37 -9.42
CA ARG A 135 -2.05 14.50 -10.42
C ARG A 135 -3.15 15.47 -10.00
N ALA A 136 -3.62 15.40 -8.75
CA ALA A 136 -4.65 16.30 -8.23
C ALA A 136 -4.18 17.77 -8.30
N VAL A 137 -2.93 18.05 -7.89
CA VAL A 137 -2.33 19.39 -7.97
C VAL A 137 -2.31 19.88 -9.41
N LYS A 138 -1.90 19.04 -10.37
CA LYS A 138 -1.89 19.41 -11.79
C LYS A 138 -3.28 19.79 -12.30
N LEU A 139 -4.28 18.95 -12.02
CA LEU A 139 -5.67 19.21 -12.46
C LEU A 139 -6.26 20.47 -11.84
N THR A 140 -5.95 20.77 -10.57
CA THR A 140 -6.35 22.04 -9.93
C THR A 140 -5.73 23.25 -10.64
N GLY A 141 -4.45 23.17 -11.00
CA GLY A 141 -3.78 24.24 -11.76
C GLY A 141 -4.41 24.48 -13.12
N ASP A 142 -4.75 23.40 -13.83
CA ASP A 142 -5.42 23.47 -15.14
C ASP A 142 -6.83 24.10 -15.03
N SER A 143 -7.61 23.73 -14.00
CA SER A 143 -8.95 24.32 -13.76
C SER A 143 -8.88 25.83 -13.50
N VAL A 144 -7.93 26.27 -12.65
CA VAL A 144 -7.72 27.69 -12.34
C VAL A 144 -7.30 28.47 -13.60
N ALA A 145 -6.43 27.90 -14.44
CA ALA A 145 -5.98 28.55 -15.67
C ALA A 145 -7.10 28.70 -16.72
N HIS A 146 -8.10 27.82 -16.70
CA HIS A 146 -9.23 27.83 -17.64
C HIS A 146 -10.51 28.46 -17.08
N GLY A 147 -10.48 29.02 -15.86
CA GLY A 147 -11.59 29.78 -15.27
C GLY A 147 -12.82 28.93 -14.91
N GLN A 148 -12.61 27.67 -14.52
CA GLN A 148 -13.65 26.76 -14.02
C GLN A 148 -13.68 26.70 -12.49
#